data_AF-A0A953EIR7-F1
#
_entry.id   AF-A0A953EIR7-F1
#
_cell.length_a   1.000
_cell.length_b   1.000
_cell.length_c   1.000
_cell.angle_alpha   90.00
_cell.angle_beta   90.00
_cell.angle_gamma   90.00
#
_symmetry.space_group_name_H-M   'P 1'
#
loop_
_entity.id
_entity.type
_entity.pdbx_description
1 polymer ?
#
loop_
_entity_poly.entity_id
_entity_poly.type
_entity_poly.pdbx_seq_one_letter_code
_entity_poly.pdbx_strand_id
1 'polypeptide(L)' 'MTVQTIPDIDEMTAEQQVELMEALWKSMSARNVNSEPPAWHLEYLQNREKEIAEGNDSFESLNEFEKGLRAELR' A
#
# COMPACT_ATOMS: atom_id res chain seq x y z
N MET A 1 -20.70 -21.41 15.13
CA MET A 1 -19.82 -20.62 14.24
C MET A 1 -20.09 -19.17 14.56
N THR A 2 -19.13 -18.43 15.09
CA THR A 2 -19.30 -16.99 15.33
C THR A 2 -19.26 -16.30 13.97
N VAL A 3 -20.40 -15.78 13.53
CA VAL A 3 -20.43 -14.84 12.40
C VAL A 3 -19.84 -13.54 12.94
N GLN A 4 -18.57 -13.30 12.66
CA GLN A 4 -18.00 -11.97 12.86
C GLN A 4 -18.52 -11.09 11.73
N THR A 5 -19.39 -10.14 12.07
CA THR A 5 -19.74 -9.04 11.19
C THR A 5 -18.58 -8.05 11.23
N ILE A 6 -17.79 -8.00 10.17
CA ILE A 6 -16.81 -6.93 9.96
C ILE A 6 -17.63 -5.65 9.73
N PRO A 7 -17.47 -4.58 10.53
CA PRO A 7 -18.13 -3.32 10.27
C PRO A 7 -17.74 -2.78 8.89
N ASP A 8 -18.57 -1.92 8.29
CA ASP A 8 -18.20 -1.29 7.03
C ASP A 8 -16.86 -0.56 7.20
N ILE A 9 -15.97 -0.63 6.21
CA ILE A 9 -14.61 -0.09 6.30
C ILE A 9 -14.64 1.40 6.68
N ASP A 10 -15.66 2.12 6.20
CA ASP A 10 -15.88 3.53 6.45
C ASP A 10 -16.35 3.83 7.89
N GLU A 11 -16.81 2.81 8.63
CA GLU A 11 -17.23 2.93 10.03
C GLU A 11 -16.13 2.49 11.02
N MET A 12 -15.01 1.98 10.53
CA MET A 12 -13.89 1.53 11.36
C MET A 12 -13.10 2.70 11.94
N THR A 13 -12.62 2.56 13.18
CA THR A 13 -11.55 3.44 13.68
C THR A 13 -10.26 3.18 12.91
N ALA A 14 -9.31 4.12 12.97
CA ALA A 14 -8.01 3.97 12.32
C ALA A 14 -7.28 2.71 12.81
N GLU A 15 -7.35 2.40 14.11
CA GLU A 15 -6.76 1.20 14.69
C GLU A 15 -7.37 -0.08 14.09
N GLN A 16 -8.70 -0.12 13.96
CA GLN A 16 -9.41 -1.27 13.37
C GLN A 16 -9.06 -1.47 11.90
N GLN A 17 -8.89 -0.39 11.12
CA GLN A 17 -8.45 -0.48 9.73
C GLN A 17 -7.04 -1.06 9.62
N VAL A 18 -6.12 -0.64 10.50
CA VAL A 18 -4.76 -1.17 10.55
C VAL A 18 -4.76 -2.65 10.93
N GLU A 19 -5.51 -3.05 11.95
CA GLU A 19 -5.64 -4.46 12.36
C GLU A 19 -6.22 -5.33 11.22
N LEU A 20 -7.22 -4.84 10.50
CA LEU A 20 -7.78 -5.52 9.34
C LEU A 20 -6.73 -5.68 8.24
N MET A 21 -5.98 -4.62 7.93
CA MET A 21 -4.92 -4.65 6.92
C MET A 21 -3.85 -5.69 7.27
N GLU A 22 -3.42 -5.76 8.54
CA GLU A 22 -2.46 -6.77 9.01
C GLU A 22 -2.99 -8.20 8.92
N ALA A 23 -4.25 -8.42 9.30
CA ALA A 23 -4.89 -9.72 9.22
C ALA A 23 -5.00 -10.22 7.77
N LEU A 24 -5.39 -9.32 6.85
CA LEU A 24 -5.45 -9.60 5.41
C LEU A 24 -4.06 -9.91 4.86
N TRP A 25 -3.05 -9.09 5.18
CA TRP A 25 -1.68 -9.28 4.73
C TRP A 25 -1.09 -10.61 5.20
N LYS A 26 -1.28 -10.97 6.48
CA LYS A 26 -0.87 -12.25 7.04
C LYS A 26 -1.54 -13.43 6.34
N SER A 27 -2.83 -13.33 6.06
CA SER A 27 -3.59 -14.36 5.33
C SER A 27 -3.07 -14.56 3.90
N MET A 28 -2.85 -13.47 3.16
CA MET A 28 -2.31 -13.50 1.79
C MET A 28 -0.89 -14.09 1.75
N SER A 29 -0.04 -13.68 2.69
CA SER A 29 1.34 -14.14 2.79
C SER A 29 1.40 -15.64 3.14
N ALA A 30 0.60 -16.09 4.10
CA ALA A 30 0.58 -17.49 4.54
C ALA A 30 0.03 -18.44 3.46
N ARG A 31 -0.92 -17.96 2.64
CA ARG A 31 -1.48 -18.71 1.52
C ARG A 31 -0.56 -18.78 0.31
N ASN A 32 0.56 -18.05 0.31
CA ASN A 32 1.44 -17.88 -0.84
C ASN A 32 0.62 -17.60 -2.10
N VAL A 33 -0.24 -16.56 -2.03
CA VAL A 33 -1.13 -16.20 -3.13
C VAL A 33 -0.28 -15.69 -4.29
N ASN A 34 0.26 -16.62 -5.07
CA ASN A 34 0.94 -16.41 -6.34
C ASN A 34 -0.10 -16.25 -7.44
N SER A 35 -1.13 -15.44 -7.20
CA SER A 35 -1.99 -14.99 -8.28
C SER A 35 -1.26 -13.90 -9.04
N GLU A 36 -1.37 -13.91 -10.36
CA GLU A 36 -0.96 -12.77 -11.17
C GLU A 36 -1.57 -11.48 -10.59
N PRO A 37 -0.76 -10.42 -10.40
CA PRO A 37 -1.27 -9.13 -9.98
C PRO A 37 -2.38 -8.66 -10.92
N PRO A 38 -3.34 -7.87 -10.44
CA PRO A 38 -4.35 -7.27 -11.30
C PRO A 38 -3.72 -6.49 -12.46
N ALA A 39 -4.36 -6.50 -13.64
CA ALA A 39 -3.83 -5.85 -14.84
C ALA A 39 -3.50 -4.37 -14.64
N TRP A 40 -4.32 -3.64 -13.87
CA TRP A 40 -4.10 -2.23 -13.56
C TRP A 40 -2.77 -1.99 -12.83
N HIS A 41 -2.27 -2.97 -12.07
CA HIS A 41 -1.02 -2.82 -11.33
C HIS A 41 0.17 -2.76 -12.30
N LEU A 42 0.15 -3.57 -13.37
CA LEU A 42 1.16 -3.51 -14.41
C LEU A 42 1.13 -2.18 -15.16
N GLU A 43 -0.06 -1.69 -15.52
CA GLU A 43 -0.23 -0.40 -16.18
C GLU A 43 0.33 0.75 -15.33
N TYR A 44 0.09 0.72 -14.02
CA TYR A 44 0.64 1.70 -13.09
C TYR A 44 2.17 1.65 -13.04
N LEU A 45 2.78 0.46 -12.99
CA LEU A 45 4.24 0.31 -13.00
C LEU A 45 4.86 0.81 -14.32
N GLN A 46 4.23 0.51 -15.46
CA GLN A 46 4.67 1.00 -16.77
C GLN A 46 4.62 2.53 -16.84
N ASN A 47 3.57 3.14 -16.28
CA ASN A 47 3.48 4.60 -16.22
C ASN A 47 4.60 5.18 -15.36
N ARG A 48 4.87 4.60 -14.18
CA ARG A 48 5.98 5.04 -13.31
C ARG A 48 7.34 4.93 -13.99
N GLU A 49 7.60 3.82 -14.68
CA GLU A 49 8.85 3.62 -15.41
C GLU A 49 9.02 4.66 -16.53
N LYS A 50 7.95 4.98 -17.24
CA LYS A 50 7.93 6.02 -18.26
C LYS A 50 8.25 7.40 -17.67
N GLU A 51 7.62 7.81 -16.57
CA GLU A 51 7.87 9.11 -15.95
C GLU A 51 9.33 9.25 -15.47
N ILE A 52 9.92 8.18 -14.94
CA ILE A 52 11.34 8.14 -14.58
C ILE A 52 12.22 8.29 -15.82
N ALA A 53 11.90 7.60 -16.91
CA ALA A 53 12.66 7.69 -18.18
C ALA A 53 12.55 9.07 -18.84
N GLU A 54 11.41 9.74 -18.71
CA GLU A 54 11.18 11.10 -19.21
C GLU A 54 11.77 12.18 -18.29
N GLY A 55 12.22 11.81 -17.08
CA GLY A 55 12.81 12.72 -16.10
C GLY A 55 11.78 13.52 -15.29
N ASN A 56 10.51 13.12 -15.33
CA ASN A 56 9.42 13.72 -14.57
C ASN A 56 9.30 13.14 -13.15
N ASP A 57 9.92 11.98 -12.91
CA ASP A 57 9.97 11.32 -11.61
C ASP A 57 11.41 10.83 -11.33
N SER A 58 11.74 10.60 -10.07
CA SER A 58 13.08 10.15 -9.67
C SER A 58 13.05 9.31 -8.41
N PHE A 59 14.07 8.46 -8.27
CA PHE A 59 14.30 7.76 -7.02
C PHE A 59 14.90 8.74 -6.00
N GLU A 60 14.35 8.73 -4.79
CA GLU A 60 14.95 9.35 -3.63
C GLU A 60 15.40 8.28 -2.62
N SER A 61 16.41 8.62 -1.83
CA SER A 61 16.79 7.76 -0.71
C SER A 61 15.78 7.90 0.44
N LEU A 62 15.65 6.85 1.24
CA LEU A 62 14.80 6.90 2.44
C LEU A 62 15.19 8.04 3.39
N ASN A 63 16.47 8.38 3.48
CA ASN A 63 16.96 9.47 4.32
C ASN A 63 16.51 10.85 3.79
N GLU A 64 16.52 11.04 2.46
CA GLU A 64 16.02 12.26 1.83
C GLU A 64 14.51 12.41 2.05
N PHE A 65 13.75 11.33 1.84
CA PHE A 65 12.32 11.27 2.11
C PHE A 65 11.99 11.62 3.56
N GLU A 66 12.63 10.93 4.52
CA GLU A 66 12.39 11.17 5.95
C GLU A 66 12.73 12.61 6.37
N LYS A 67 13.78 13.19 5.77
CA LYS A 67 14.16 14.57 6.02
C LYS A 67 13.09 15.55 5.51
N GLY A 68 12.54 15.30 4.32
CA GLY A 68 11.44 16.07 3.76
C GLY A 68 10.18 15.99 4.63
N LEU A 69 9.77 14.77 4.98
CA LEU A 69 8.59 14.52 5.82
C LEU A 69 8.68 15.24 7.18
N ARG A 70 9.85 15.18 7.85
CA ARG A 70 10.06 15.89 9.12
C ARG A 70 10.00 17.41 8.98
N ALA A 71 10.29 17.96 7.81
CA ALA A 71 10.20 19.39 7.55
C ALA A 71 8.75 19.84 7.33
N GLU A 72 7.92 19.02 6.69
CA GLU A 72 6.49 19.30 6.43
C GLU A 72 5.61 19.18 7.68
N LEU A 73 5.98 18.32 8.63
CA LEU A 73 5.22 18.11 9.87
C LEU A 73 5.53 19.14 10.98
N ARG A 74 6.35 20.16 10.71
CA ARG A 74 6.69 21.25 11.65
C ARG A 74 5.84 22.48 11.41
#